data_AF-S4MIP7-F1
#
_entry.id   AF-S4MIP7-F1
#
_cell.length_a   1.000
_cell.length_b   1.000
_cell.length_c   1.000
_cell.angle_alpha   90.00
_cell.angle_beta   90.00
_cell.angle_gamma   90.00
#
_symmetry.space_group_name_H-M   'P 1'
#
loop_
_entity.id
_entity.type
_entity.pdbx_description
1 polymer ?
#
loop_
_entity_poly.entity_id
_entity_poly.type
_entity_poly.pdbx_seq_one_letter_code
_entity_poly.pdbx_strand_id
1 'polypeptide(L)'
;MKPAPALLVQQLTAKARATAHARSSACPCGAATLADHPDGIVVRHADTVAKAHPEDTDPTELTTRLTLATRHPGILLPPLAPAPADLHGRLVTFWPYGTPVDPDTPDAAPWEAAAILLARLHRTPAPPETPTMRGPAKAAHAIARLRDAGPHPAAPPVLRAWDTLPAWARAEAPMPHTGTLCHGDLHLGQLVRHPPPKAPGC
;
A
#
# COMPACT_ATOMS: atom_id res chain seq x y z
N MET A 1 3.10 -27.84 -0.14
CA MET A 1 1.76 -27.75 -0.76
C MET A 1 1.35 -26.28 -0.71
N LYS A 2 1.28 -25.58 -1.84
CA LYS A 2 0.82 -24.18 -1.87
C LYS A 2 -0.66 -24.17 -1.47
N PRO A 3 -1.12 -23.36 -0.49
CA PRO A 3 -2.54 -23.19 -0.30
C PRO A 3 -3.11 -22.55 -1.58
N ALA A 4 -4.20 -23.12 -2.11
CA ALA A 4 -4.91 -22.50 -3.23
C ALA A 4 -5.33 -21.07 -2.84
N PRO A 5 -5.38 -20.10 -3.76
CA PRO A 5 -5.73 -18.70 -3.47
C PRO A 5 -6.99 -18.54 -2.60
N ALA A 6 -7.99 -19.40 -2.81
CA ALA A 6 -9.22 -19.43 -2.02
C ALA A 6 -9.00 -19.74 -0.53
N LEU A 7 -8.08 -20.64 -0.18
CA LEU A 7 -7.77 -20.97 1.20
C LEU A 7 -7.09 -19.79 1.90
N LEU A 8 -6.19 -19.08 1.21
CA LEU A 8 -5.54 -17.89 1.75
C LEU A 8 -6.56 -16.77 2.02
N VAL A 9 -7.50 -16.52 1.11
CA VAL A 9 -8.59 -15.55 1.31
C VAL A 9 -9.45 -15.93 2.52
N GLN A 10 -9.84 -17.21 2.62
CA GLN A 10 -10.65 -17.70 3.74
C GLN A 10 -9.95 -17.50 5.09
N GLN A 11 -8.67 -17.84 5.17
CA GLN A 11 -7.89 -17.72 6.40
C GLN A 11 -7.59 -16.26 6.76
N LEU A 12 -7.31 -15.41 5.76
CA LEU A 12 -7.14 -13.97 5.96
C LEU A 12 -8.43 -13.33 6.50
N THR A 13 -9.59 -13.75 5.98
CA THR A 13 -10.91 -13.34 6.48
C THR A 13 -11.11 -13.75 7.94
N ALA A 14 -10.76 -14.99 8.30
CA ALA A 14 -10.86 -15.48 9.67
C ALA A 14 -9.95 -14.67 10.63
N LYS A 15 -8.73 -14.33 10.21
CA LYS A 15 -7.81 -13.49 11.00
C LYS A 15 -8.32 -12.05 11.13
N ALA A 16 -8.83 -11.44 10.06
CA ALA A 16 -9.44 -10.11 10.13
C ALA A 16 -10.59 -10.06 11.15
N ARG A 17 -11.45 -11.08 11.14
CA ARG A 17 -12.55 -11.24 12.10
C ARG A 17 -12.06 -11.36 13.54
N ALA A 18 -11.08 -12.23 13.79
CA ALA A 18 -10.52 -12.42 15.12
C ALA A 18 -9.90 -11.12 15.67
N THR A 19 -9.14 -10.39 14.84
CA THR A 19 -8.54 -9.10 15.21
C THR A 19 -9.60 -8.04 15.51
N ALA A 20 -10.67 -7.95 14.72
CA ALA A 20 -11.77 -7.02 14.97
C ALA A 20 -12.49 -7.33 16.29
N HIS A 21 -12.82 -8.61 16.53
CA HIS A 21 -13.57 -9.03 17.72
C HIS A 21 -12.76 -8.93 19.02
N ALA A 22 -11.43 -9.06 18.95
CA ALA A 22 -10.57 -8.81 20.11
C ALA A 22 -10.61 -7.34 20.57
N ARG A 23 -10.97 -6.42 19.66
CA ARG A 23 -11.08 -4.98 19.93
C ARG A 23 -12.49 -4.54 20.31
N SER A 24 -13.53 -5.27 19.86
CA SER A 24 -14.93 -4.97 20.16
C SER A 24 -15.74 -6.25 20.30
N SER A 25 -16.26 -6.49 21.51
CA SER A 25 -17.15 -7.62 21.81
C SER A 25 -18.58 -7.43 21.27
N ALA A 26 -18.94 -6.20 20.86
CA ALA A 26 -20.28 -5.82 20.41
C ALA A 26 -20.33 -5.58 18.88
N CYS A 27 -19.64 -6.41 18.10
CA CYS A 27 -19.55 -6.26 16.65
C CYS A 27 -20.88 -6.65 15.94
N PRO A 28 -21.61 -5.73 15.28
CA PRO A 28 -22.70 -6.08 14.38
C PRO A 28 -22.08 -6.66 13.09
N CYS A 29 -21.93 -7.97 13.06
CA CYS A 29 -21.05 -8.69 12.15
C CYS A 29 -21.55 -8.74 10.69
N GLY A 30 -21.09 -7.80 9.86
CA GLY A 30 -21.04 -7.93 8.41
C GLY A 30 -19.61 -8.10 7.91
N ALA A 31 -19.30 -9.21 7.24
CA ALA A 31 -18.01 -9.41 6.56
C ALA A 31 -18.17 -9.08 5.07
N ALA A 32 -17.31 -8.22 4.51
CA ALA A 32 -17.28 -7.91 3.09
C ALA A 32 -15.82 -7.86 2.61
N THR A 33 -15.48 -8.64 1.59
CA THR A 33 -14.17 -8.58 0.91
C THR A 33 -14.05 -7.26 0.15
N LEU A 34 -12.95 -6.51 0.31
CA LEU A 34 -12.78 -5.20 -0.34
C LEU A 34 -11.98 -5.24 -1.63
N ALA A 35 -10.96 -6.10 -1.76
CA ALA A 35 -10.16 -6.20 -2.98
C ALA A 35 -9.36 -7.51 -3.09
N ASP A 36 -9.32 -8.07 -4.29
CA ASP A 36 -8.41 -9.15 -4.71
C ASP A 36 -7.54 -8.60 -5.88
N HIS A 37 -6.26 -8.28 -5.62
CA HIS A 37 -5.34 -7.73 -6.62
C HIS A 37 -4.00 -8.48 -6.60
N PRO A 38 -3.29 -8.61 -7.75
CA PRO A 38 -1.99 -9.30 -7.83
C PRO A 38 -0.88 -8.77 -6.89
N ASP A 39 -0.98 -7.54 -6.37
CA ASP A 39 -0.01 -6.96 -5.42
C ASP A 39 -0.25 -7.37 -3.95
N GLY A 40 -1.31 -8.15 -3.68
CA GLY A 40 -1.66 -8.64 -2.35
C GLY A 40 -3.17 -8.76 -2.16
N ILE A 41 -3.57 -9.69 -1.30
CA ILE A 41 -4.98 -9.94 -0.99
C ILE A 41 -5.39 -9.02 0.16
N VAL A 42 -6.49 -8.28 0.00
CA VAL A 42 -6.99 -7.32 1.01
C VAL A 42 -8.43 -7.65 1.39
N VAL A 43 -8.62 -8.09 2.63
CA VAL A 43 -9.94 -8.42 3.17
C VAL A 43 -10.31 -7.43 4.25
N ARG A 44 -11.59 -7.04 4.32
CA ARG A 44 -12.15 -6.31 5.45
C ARG A 44 -13.08 -7.18 6.27
N HIS A 45 -13.04 -6.96 7.57
CA HIS A 45 -14.07 -7.39 8.49
C HIS A 45 -14.37 -6.25 9.46
N ALA A 46 -15.61 -5.76 9.46
CA ALA A 46 -16.02 -4.60 10.27
C ALA A 46 -15.08 -3.38 10.09
N ASP A 47 -14.40 -2.96 11.15
CA ASP A 47 -13.46 -1.83 11.20
C ASP A 47 -12.00 -2.24 10.93
N THR A 48 -11.76 -3.48 10.53
CA THR A 48 -10.42 -4.06 10.35
C THR A 48 -10.19 -4.45 8.90
N VAL A 49 -9.03 -4.06 8.37
CA VAL A 49 -8.52 -4.49 7.06
C VAL A 49 -7.30 -5.37 7.30
N ALA A 50 -7.27 -6.55 6.69
CA ALA A 50 -6.12 -7.44 6.66
C ALA A 50 -5.55 -7.50 5.25
N LYS A 51 -4.25 -7.25 5.12
CA LYS A 51 -3.50 -7.35 3.85
C LYS A 51 -2.48 -8.46 3.94
N ALA A 52 -2.57 -9.46 3.06
CA ALA A 52 -1.51 -10.42 2.81
C ALA A 52 -0.55 -9.86 1.74
N HIS A 53 0.74 -9.83 2.06
CA HIS A 53 1.80 -9.31 1.19
C HIS A 53 2.37 -10.41 0.27
N PRO A 54 3.02 -10.05 -0.86
CA PRO A 54 3.70 -11.01 -1.75
C PRO A 54 4.66 -11.97 -1.01
N GLU A 55 4.89 -13.16 -1.56
CA GLU A 55 5.73 -14.22 -0.93
C GLU A 55 7.18 -13.78 -0.73
N ASP A 56 7.69 -12.93 -1.62
CA ASP A 56 9.04 -12.40 -1.63
C ASP A 56 9.19 -11.12 -0.79
N THR A 57 8.17 -10.76 0.00
CA THR A 57 8.24 -9.56 0.86
C THR A 57 9.29 -9.75 1.94
N ASP A 58 10.30 -8.87 1.96
CA ASP A 58 11.30 -8.84 3.03
C ASP A 58 10.64 -8.48 4.39
N PRO A 59 10.74 -9.36 5.41
CA PRO A 59 10.13 -9.13 6.72
C PRO A 59 10.70 -7.91 7.46
N THR A 60 11.99 -7.62 7.28
CA THR A 60 12.68 -6.50 7.94
C THR A 60 12.23 -5.20 7.33
N GLU A 61 12.21 -5.10 5.99
CA GLU A 61 11.70 -3.90 5.31
C GLU A 61 10.24 -3.63 5.66
N LEU A 62 9.40 -4.68 5.72
CA LEU A 62 7.99 -4.52 6.08
C LEU A 62 7.84 -4.03 7.53
N THR A 63 8.60 -4.59 8.46
CA THR A 63 8.58 -4.16 9.87
C THR A 63 9.05 -2.71 10.04
N THR A 64 10.07 -2.29 9.30
CA THR A 64 10.51 -0.88 9.27
C THR A 64 9.40 0.04 8.78
N ARG A 65 8.71 -0.31 7.68
CA ARG A 65 7.59 0.48 7.16
C ARG A 65 6.42 0.58 8.15
N LEU A 66 6.10 -0.51 8.86
CA LEU A 66 5.06 -0.50 9.91
C LEU A 66 5.45 0.38 11.09
N THR A 67 6.70 0.29 11.53
CA THR A 67 7.25 1.13 12.61
C THR A 67 7.26 2.61 12.23
N LEU A 68 7.56 2.92 10.97
CA LEU A 68 7.46 4.28 10.46
C LEU A 68 6.01 4.79 10.52
N ALA A 69 5.04 3.97 10.10
CA ALA A 69 3.63 4.33 10.14
C ALA A 69 3.11 4.60 11.57
N THR A 70 3.56 3.84 12.57
CA THR A 70 3.17 4.09 13.97
C THR A 70 3.76 5.38 14.55
N ARG A 71 4.93 5.81 14.07
CA ARG A 71 5.62 7.03 14.54
C ARG A 71 5.12 8.32 13.88
N HIS A 72 4.39 8.23 12.77
CA HIS A 72 3.91 9.39 12.01
C HIS A 72 2.38 9.40 11.82
N PRO A 73 1.59 9.35 12.92
CA PRO A 73 0.14 9.45 12.83
C PRO A 73 -0.27 10.78 12.19
N GLY A 74 -1.30 10.74 11.33
CA GLY A 74 -1.78 11.91 10.60
C GLY A 74 -1.03 12.21 9.30
N ILE A 75 0.03 11.45 9.00
CA ILE A 75 0.65 11.35 7.67
C ILE A 75 0.42 9.95 7.12
N LEU A 76 0.74 8.94 7.94
CA LEU A 76 0.49 7.54 7.67
C LEU A 76 -0.59 7.03 8.64
N LEU A 77 -1.43 6.11 8.16
CA LEU A 77 -2.39 5.42 9.03
C LEU A 77 -1.61 4.48 9.96
N PRO A 78 -1.77 4.52 11.29
CA PRO A 78 -1.09 3.54 12.14
C PRO A 78 -1.69 2.14 11.95
N PRO A 79 -0.86 1.09 11.79
CA PRO A 79 -1.36 -0.28 11.75
C PRO A 79 -1.91 -0.71 13.12
N LEU A 80 -2.80 -1.70 13.13
CA LEU A 80 -3.37 -2.28 14.37
C LEU A 80 -2.34 -3.09 15.16
N ALA A 81 -1.28 -3.55 14.49
CA ALA A 81 -0.15 -4.24 15.10
C ALA A 81 1.17 -3.69 14.53
N PRO A 82 2.21 -3.50 15.35
CA PRO A 82 3.48 -2.91 14.90
C PRO A 82 4.36 -3.86 14.09
N ALA A 83 4.04 -5.16 14.07
CA ALA A 83 4.78 -6.20 13.35
C ALA A 83 3.82 -7.02 12.47
N PRO A 84 4.30 -7.56 11.34
CA PRO A 84 3.49 -8.45 10.51
C PRO A 84 3.26 -9.78 11.24
N ALA A 85 2.08 -10.37 11.04
CA ALA A 85 1.80 -11.73 11.47
C ALA A 85 2.16 -12.73 10.35
N ASP A 86 2.65 -13.91 10.72
CA ASP A 86 2.74 -15.02 9.77
C ASP A 86 1.36 -15.67 9.57
N LEU A 87 1.01 -15.93 8.31
CA LEU A 87 -0.12 -16.75 7.92
C LEU A 87 0.34 -17.74 6.86
N HIS A 88 0.81 -18.92 7.31
CA HIS A 88 1.29 -19.99 6.43
C HIS A 88 2.47 -19.57 5.55
N GLY A 89 3.43 -18.84 6.12
CA GLY A 89 4.58 -18.31 5.37
C GLY A 89 4.27 -17.04 4.56
N ARG A 90 3.05 -16.50 4.65
CA ARG A 90 2.69 -15.19 4.08
C ARG A 90 2.63 -14.15 5.19
N LEU A 91 3.34 -13.04 5.00
CA LEU A 91 3.26 -11.90 5.91
C LEU A 91 1.90 -11.20 5.76
N VAL A 92 1.24 -10.96 6.88
CA VAL A 92 -0.06 -10.29 6.97
C VAL A 92 0.03 -9.08 7.88
N THR A 93 -0.61 -7.98 7.49
CA THR A 93 -0.71 -6.75 8.29
C THR A 93 -2.15 -6.34 8.49
N PHE A 94 -2.45 -5.72 9.63
CA PHE A 94 -3.80 -5.32 10.02
C PHE A 94 -3.88 -3.81 10.19
N TRP A 95 -4.95 -3.22 9.68
CA TRP A 95 -5.13 -1.76 9.62
C TRP A 95 -6.55 -1.38 10.04
N PRO A 96 -6.74 -0.20 10.65
CA PRO A 96 -8.07 0.38 10.76
C PRO A 96 -8.69 0.54 9.38
N TYR A 97 -9.98 0.24 9.24
CA TYR A 97 -10.73 0.59 8.05
C TYR A 97 -11.03 2.09 8.06
N GLY A 98 -10.57 2.78 7.02
CA GLY A 98 -11.03 4.12 6.68
C GLY A 98 -11.80 4.10 5.36
N THR A 99 -12.54 5.16 5.08
CA THR A 99 -13.30 5.29 3.83
C THR A 99 -12.33 5.66 2.70
N PRO A 100 -12.13 4.80 1.67
CA PRO A 100 -11.25 5.11 0.55
C PRO A 100 -11.81 6.25 -0.31
N VAL A 101 -10.97 6.83 -1.18
CA VAL A 101 -11.45 7.72 -2.25
C VAL A 101 -12.31 6.91 -3.22
N ASP A 102 -13.50 7.43 -3.54
CA ASP A 102 -14.42 6.82 -4.48
C ASP A 102 -13.94 7.04 -5.93
N PRO A 103 -13.59 5.97 -6.66
CA PRO A 103 -13.11 6.08 -8.03
C PRO A 103 -14.20 6.53 -9.02
N ASP A 104 -15.48 6.36 -8.68
CA ASP A 104 -16.62 6.73 -9.54
C ASP A 104 -16.98 8.21 -9.40
N THR A 105 -16.35 8.94 -8.47
CA THR A 105 -16.51 10.38 -8.27
C THR A 105 -15.16 11.11 -8.32
N PRO A 106 -14.47 11.16 -9.47
CA PRO A 106 -13.13 11.75 -9.57
C PRO A 106 -13.10 13.25 -9.25
N ASP A 107 -14.20 13.97 -9.49
CA ASP A 107 -14.33 15.39 -9.15
C ASP A 107 -14.36 15.64 -7.64
N ALA A 108 -14.68 14.61 -6.84
CA ALA A 108 -14.62 14.65 -5.38
C ALA A 108 -13.26 14.18 -4.82
N ALA A 109 -12.28 13.92 -5.68
CA ALA A 109 -10.94 13.53 -5.26
C ALA A 109 -10.34 14.58 -4.31
N PRO A 110 -9.76 14.18 -3.17
CA PRO A 110 -9.31 15.10 -2.14
C PRO A 110 -7.93 15.68 -2.46
N TRP A 111 -7.79 16.37 -3.60
CA TRP A 111 -6.50 16.84 -4.14
C TRP A 111 -5.71 17.69 -3.15
N GLU A 112 -6.35 18.67 -2.51
CA GLU A 112 -5.70 19.56 -1.55
C GLU A 112 -5.22 18.79 -0.31
N ALA A 113 -6.06 17.91 0.22
CA ALA A 113 -5.70 17.10 1.39
C ALA A 113 -4.57 16.11 1.05
N ALA A 114 -4.60 15.50 -0.15
CA ALA A 114 -3.53 14.63 -0.64
C ALA A 114 -2.21 15.40 -0.78
N ALA A 115 -2.24 16.60 -1.38
CA ALA A 115 -1.05 17.45 -1.51
C ALA A 115 -0.47 17.84 -0.14
N ILE A 116 -1.32 18.17 0.84
CA ILE A 116 -0.89 18.45 2.22
C ILE A 116 -0.22 17.22 2.84
N LEU A 117 -0.79 16.02 2.69
CA LEU A 117 -0.21 14.77 3.19
C LEU A 117 1.15 14.49 2.55
N LEU A 118 1.27 14.65 1.23
CA LEU A 118 2.54 14.47 0.52
C LEU A 118 3.60 15.48 0.97
N ALA A 119 3.23 16.75 1.12
CA ALA A 119 4.15 17.77 1.60
C ALA A 119 4.62 17.48 3.03
N ARG A 120 3.75 16.94 3.90
CA ARG A 120 4.15 16.50 5.24
C ARG A 120 5.07 15.28 5.19
N LEU A 121 4.77 14.29 4.34
CA LEU A 121 5.62 13.12 4.14
C LEU A 121 7.02 13.54 3.67
N HIS A 122 7.10 14.38 2.64
CA HIS A 122 8.38 14.82 2.06
C HIS A 122 9.21 15.74 2.99
N ARG A 123 8.59 16.36 4.00
CA ARG A 123 9.31 17.11 5.03
C ARG A 123 9.75 16.26 6.22
N THR A 124 9.34 15.00 6.28
CA THR A 124 9.73 14.09 7.35
C THR A 124 11.09 13.50 7.03
N PRO A 125 12.10 13.63 7.92
CA PRO A 125 13.39 13.00 7.73
C PRO A 125 13.26 11.49 7.61
N ALA A 126 13.94 10.88 6.65
CA ALA A 126 14.00 9.43 6.51
C ALA A 126 15.00 8.83 7.52
N PRO A 127 14.56 7.91 8.40
CA PRO A 127 15.48 7.11 9.19
C PRO A 127 16.44 6.32 8.28
N PRO A 128 17.73 6.15 8.65
CA PRO A 128 18.72 5.44 7.82
C PRO A 128 18.31 4.02 7.41
N GLU A 129 17.52 3.34 8.24
CA GLU A 129 17.01 1.99 8.02
C GLU A 129 15.84 1.92 7.02
N THR A 130 15.36 3.07 6.52
CA THR A 130 14.21 3.12 5.61
C THR A 130 14.55 2.43 4.28
N PRO A 131 13.74 1.47 3.83
CA PRO A 131 13.95 0.82 2.55
C PRO A 131 13.92 1.83 1.39
N THR A 132 14.84 1.68 0.45
CA THR A 132 14.88 2.51 -0.77
C THR A 132 13.57 2.40 -1.55
N MET A 133 13.08 3.52 -2.07
CA MET A 133 11.88 3.50 -2.90
C MET A 133 12.09 2.66 -4.16
N ARG A 134 11.10 1.86 -4.53
CA ARG A 134 11.20 0.92 -5.67
C ARG A 134 10.76 1.51 -7.01
N GLY A 135 10.30 2.78 -7.04
CA GLY A 135 9.74 3.42 -8.24
C GLY A 135 10.67 3.35 -9.46
N PRO A 136 11.94 3.82 -9.37
CA PRO A 136 12.88 3.72 -10.49
C PRO A 136 13.09 2.27 -10.99
N ALA A 137 13.27 1.32 -10.07
CA ALA A 137 13.48 -0.09 -10.43
C ALA A 137 12.23 -0.70 -11.09
N LYS A 138 11.04 -0.37 -10.59
CA LYS A 138 9.75 -0.78 -11.18
C LYS A 138 9.59 -0.20 -12.59
N ALA A 139 9.92 1.08 -12.78
CA ALA A 139 9.82 1.74 -14.08
C ALA A 139 10.80 1.12 -15.10
N ALA A 140 12.05 0.87 -14.69
CA ALA A 140 13.04 0.20 -15.53
C ALA A 140 12.58 -1.20 -15.95
N HIS A 141 12.01 -1.97 -15.01
CA HIS A 141 11.44 -3.29 -15.31
C HIS A 141 10.26 -3.21 -16.27
N ALA A 142 9.38 -2.21 -16.13
CA ALA A 142 8.27 -2.00 -17.06
C ALA A 142 8.75 -1.64 -18.47
N ILE A 143 9.81 -0.84 -18.59
CA ILE A 143 10.41 -0.49 -19.88
C ILE A 143 11.11 -1.69 -20.53
N ALA A 144 11.78 -2.54 -19.75
CA ALA A 144 12.33 -3.80 -20.26
C ALA A 144 11.21 -4.68 -20.84
N ARG A 145 10.12 -4.87 -20.10
CA ARG A 145 8.94 -5.62 -20.58
C ARG A 145 8.31 -5.02 -21.83
N LEU A 146 8.25 -3.68 -21.92
CA LEU A 146 7.74 -2.98 -23.10
C LEU A 146 8.62 -3.27 -24.33
N ARG A 147 9.95 -3.31 -24.17
CA ARG A 147 10.89 -3.64 -25.26
C ARG A 147 10.75 -5.10 -25.68
N ASP A 148 10.65 -6.01 -24.72
CA ASP A 148 10.53 -7.46 -24.97
C ASP A 148 9.21 -7.83 -25.67
N ALA A 149 8.14 -7.04 -25.47
CA ALA A 149 6.85 -7.25 -26.12
C ALA A 149 6.88 -6.99 -27.64
N GLY A 150 7.94 -6.36 -28.17
CA GLY A 150 8.10 -6.09 -29.60
C GLY A 150 7.44 -4.79 -30.08
N PRO A 151 7.38 -4.57 -31.40
CA PRO A 151 6.90 -3.31 -31.98
C PRO A 151 5.44 -3.03 -31.66
N HIS A 152 5.18 -1.86 -31.07
CA HIS A 152 3.83 -1.37 -30.80
C HIS A 152 3.75 0.14 -31.13
N PRO A 153 2.71 0.63 -31.84
CA PRO A 153 2.64 2.03 -32.27
C PRO A 153 2.65 3.03 -31.10
N ALA A 154 2.19 2.63 -29.91
CA ALA A 154 2.22 3.47 -28.71
C ALA A 154 3.55 3.44 -27.93
N ALA A 155 4.50 2.55 -28.26
CA ALA A 155 5.76 2.44 -27.53
C ALA A 155 6.75 3.61 -27.77
N PRO A 156 6.93 4.14 -29.00
CA PRO A 156 7.96 5.15 -29.26
C PRO A 156 7.85 6.43 -28.41
N PRO A 157 6.67 7.02 -28.16
CA PRO A 157 6.56 8.18 -27.26
C PRO A 157 7.02 7.87 -25.82
N VAL A 158 6.68 6.69 -25.30
CA VAL A 158 7.07 6.26 -23.94
C VAL A 158 8.58 6.07 -23.84
N LEU A 159 9.20 5.41 -24.83
CA LEU A 159 10.63 5.17 -24.87
C LEU A 159 11.42 6.49 -25.00
N ARG A 160 10.96 7.42 -25.86
CA ARG A 160 11.58 8.76 -25.94
C ARG A 160 11.50 9.51 -24.63
N ALA A 161 10.35 9.49 -23.96
CA ALA A 161 10.20 10.13 -22.65
C ALA A 161 11.13 9.47 -21.61
N TRP A 162 11.20 8.14 -21.59
CA TRP A 162 12.13 7.40 -20.74
C TRP A 162 13.58 7.86 -20.94
N ASP A 163 14.05 7.96 -22.18
CA ASP A 163 15.45 8.31 -22.47
C ASP A 163 15.82 9.75 -22.04
N THR A 164 14.85 10.64 -21.78
CA THR A 164 15.09 11.97 -21.21
C THR A 164 15.29 11.97 -19.69
N LEU A 165 14.96 10.87 -19.00
CA LEU A 165 15.04 10.78 -17.56
C LEU A 165 16.50 10.66 -17.09
N PRO A 166 16.87 11.27 -15.95
CA PRO A 166 18.20 11.12 -15.37
C PRO A 166 18.47 9.66 -14.99
N ALA A 167 19.74 9.25 -15.00
CA ALA A 167 20.15 7.86 -14.76
C ALA A 167 19.58 7.26 -13.46
N TRP A 168 19.47 8.05 -12.38
CA TRP A 168 18.89 7.59 -11.12
C TRP A 168 17.40 7.23 -11.24
N ALA A 169 16.63 7.99 -12.04
CA ALA A 169 15.21 7.72 -12.26
C ALA A 169 15.00 6.50 -13.16
N ARG A 170 16.03 6.15 -13.94
CA ARG A 170 16.09 4.95 -14.77
C ARG A 170 16.65 3.71 -14.05
N ALA A 171 16.93 3.81 -12.76
CA ALA A 171 17.60 2.78 -11.95
C ALA A 171 19.00 2.37 -12.47
N GLU A 172 19.66 3.26 -13.20
CA GLU A 172 21.02 3.05 -13.73
C GLU A 172 22.10 3.67 -12.83
N ALA A 173 21.70 4.50 -11.86
CA ALA A 173 22.57 5.08 -10.86
C ALA A 173 21.84 5.20 -9.50
N PRO A 174 22.56 5.29 -8.37
CA PRO A 174 21.94 5.58 -7.08
C PRO A 174 21.20 6.93 -7.07
N MET A 175 20.13 7.03 -6.28
CA MET A 175 19.44 8.29 -6.05
C MET A 175 20.35 9.26 -5.29
N PRO A 176 20.48 10.52 -5.74
CA PRO A 176 21.42 11.46 -5.13
C PRO A 176 20.97 11.94 -3.74
N HIS A 177 19.68 11.84 -3.38
CA HIS A 177 19.11 12.36 -2.13
C HIS A 177 18.25 11.28 -1.47
N THR A 178 18.59 10.88 -0.25
CA THR A 178 17.91 9.78 0.47
C THR A 178 17.35 10.20 1.84
N GLY A 179 17.47 11.49 2.21
CA GLY A 179 17.06 12.00 3.53
C GLY A 179 15.57 12.27 3.69
N THR A 180 14.75 12.02 2.66
CA THR A 180 13.33 12.34 2.63
C THR A 180 12.50 11.08 2.49
N LEU A 181 11.46 10.95 3.32
CA LEU A 181 10.45 9.92 3.11
C LEU A 181 9.64 10.21 1.85
N CYS A 182 9.42 9.17 1.05
CA CYS A 182 8.52 9.20 -0.09
C CYS A 182 7.62 7.97 -0.07
N HIS A 183 6.49 8.07 -0.76
CA HIS A 183 5.66 6.89 -1.00
C HIS A 183 6.26 6.07 -2.15
N GLY A 184 6.16 4.75 -2.06
CA GLY A 184 6.67 3.87 -3.12
C GLY A 184 5.81 3.87 -4.39
N ASP A 185 4.50 4.13 -4.24
CA ASP A 185 3.49 4.09 -5.30
C ASP A 185 2.22 4.81 -4.82
N LEU A 186 2.12 6.12 -5.03
CA LEU A 186 0.94 6.88 -4.62
C LEU A 186 -0.13 6.76 -5.68
N HIS A 187 -1.28 6.27 -5.24
CA HIS A 187 -2.52 6.41 -5.97
C HIS A 187 -3.65 6.73 -4.98
N LEU A 188 -4.68 7.43 -5.45
CA LEU A 188 -5.77 7.92 -4.58
C LEU A 188 -6.50 6.79 -3.84
N GLY A 189 -6.52 5.57 -4.40
CA GLY A 189 -7.09 4.39 -3.75
C GLY A 189 -6.38 3.93 -2.46
N GLN A 190 -5.19 4.45 -2.14
CA GLN A 190 -4.53 4.22 -0.84
C GLN A 190 -4.87 5.29 0.20
N LEU A 191 -5.51 6.38 -0.20
CA LEU A 191 -5.93 7.43 0.73
C LEU A 191 -7.26 7.04 1.36
N VAL A 192 -7.32 7.20 2.68
CA VAL A 192 -8.53 6.92 3.45
C VAL A 192 -8.86 8.08 4.38
N ARG A 193 -10.16 8.33 4.60
CA ARG A 193 -10.63 9.17 5.70
C ARG A 193 -10.74 8.31 6.96
N HIS A 194 -10.07 8.73 8.03
CA HIS A 194 -10.07 8.03 9.32
C HIS A 194 -10.15 9.03 10.50
N PRO A 195 -11.04 8.83 11.50
CA PRO A 195 -12.05 7.77 11.53
C PRO A 195 -13.06 7.94 10.38
N PRO A 196 -13.74 6.86 9.94
CA PRO A 196 -14.79 6.97 8.94
C PRO A 196 -15.88 7.94 9.46
N PRO A 197 -16.47 8.77 8.58
CA PRO A 197 -17.52 9.70 8.99
C PRO A 197 -18.66 8.94 9.68
N LYS A 198 -19.16 9.48 10.79
CA LYS A 198 -20.30 8.90 11.51
C LYS A 198 -21.49 8.87 10.54
N ALA A 199 -22.11 7.70 10.34
CA ALA A 199 -23.34 7.63 9.57
C ALA A 199 -24.39 8.52 10.24
N PRO A 200 -25.16 9.33 9.49
CA PRO A 200 -26.23 10.12 10.08
C PRO A 200 -27.27 9.18 10.70
N GLY A 201 -27.53 9.33 12.00
CA GLY A 201 -28.59 8.62 12.72
C GLY A 201 -28.20 7.61 13.80
N CYS A 202 -26.94 7.59 14.27
CA CYS A 202 -26.53 6.76 15.43
C CYS A 202 -26.36 7.58 16.71
#